data_AF-A0A6C0L1V7-F1
#
_entry.id   AF-A0A6C0L1V7-F1
#
_cell.length_a   1.000
_cell.length_b   1.000
_cell.length_c   1.000
_cell.angle_alpha   90.00
_cell.angle_beta   90.00
_cell.angle_gamma   90.00
#
_symmetry.space_group_name_H-M   'P 1'
#
loop_
_entity.id
_entity.type
_entity.pdbx_description
1 polymer ?
#
loop_
_entity_poly.entity_id
_entity_poly.type
_entity_poly.pdbx_seq_one_letter_code
_entity_poly.pdbx_strand_id
1 'polypeptide(L)'
;MSDSKNWRSIRSYGIILVRFIHNYPEYLMVCRKSTYCYVDFLLGKYNDKNTEYIKFMVKNMTYNERLSITTKTYEELWKELYSHSRQPQGAFYDYVSNKFHKTRDIFIILNSTVPCTYKHPEWGFPKGRPNQNEDPFDCATRELYEETRINKHSYNILPSILPFEEKYVGTNGIGYRNVFFIGKAKSNCVAYLDKKNTAQIREIGYIKWFPYEIAIRQFRDHEESKRCVLEHVNQAIISNYNSVDSSSFY
;
A
#
# COMPACT_ATOMS: atom_id res chain seq x y z
N MET A 1 30.84 -19.22 1.00
CA MET A 1 30.47 -19.03 2.43
C MET A 1 30.13 -17.57 2.60
N SER A 2 28.97 -17.10 3.06
CA SER A 2 27.65 -17.63 3.41
C SER A 2 26.73 -16.39 3.24
N ASP A 3 25.55 -16.44 2.63
CA ASP A 3 24.31 -16.78 3.33
C ASP A 3 23.20 -16.78 2.28
N SER A 4 22.94 -17.93 1.66
CA SER A 4 21.61 -18.22 1.13
C SER A 4 20.70 -18.60 2.30
N LYS A 5 20.56 -17.70 3.28
CA LYS A 5 19.44 -17.79 4.22
C LYS A 5 18.20 -17.70 3.37
N ASN A 6 17.48 -18.81 3.25
CA ASN A 6 16.19 -18.92 2.61
C ASN A 6 15.22 -17.94 3.26
N TRP A 7 15.25 -16.70 2.78
CA TRP A 7 14.34 -15.65 3.19
C TRP A 7 12.96 -16.05 2.68
N ARG A 8 12.11 -16.55 3.58
CA ARG A 8 10.69 -16.73 3.27
C ARG A 8 10.05 -15.35 3.30
N SER A 9 10.04 -14.67 2.15
CA SER A 9 9.23 -13.47 1.96
C SER A 9 7.76 -13.83 1.83
N ILE A 10 6.91 -13.00 2.39
CA ILE A 10 5.53 -12.86 1.93
C ILE A 10 5.59 -12.24 0.54
N ARG A 11 5.02 -12.93 -0.46
CA ARG A 11 5.01 -12.49 -1.85
C ARG A 11 3.68 -11.85 -2.21
N SER A 12 3.75 -10.76 -2.95
CA SER A 12 2.59 -10.12 -3.58
C SER A 12 2.88 -9.85 -5.05
N TYR A 13 1.84 -9.79 -5.87
CA TYR A 13 1.93 -9.50 -7.29
C TYR A 13 0.98 -8.36 -7.65
N GLY A 14 1.41 -7.49 -8.55
CA GLY A 14 0.66 -6.30 -8.93
C GLY A 14 1.00 -5.81 -10.32
N ILE A 15 0.25 -4.80 -10.77
CA ILE A 15 0.47 -4.14 -12.06
C ILE A 15 0.68 -2.65 -11.82
N ILE A 16 1.82 -2.12 -12.24
CA ILE A 16 2.02 -0.67 -12.33
C ILE A 16 1.50 -0.23 -13.69
N LEU A 17 0.38 0.49 -13.68
CA LEU A 17 -0.19 1.08 -14.88
C LEU A 17 0.34 2.50 -15.10
N VAL A 18 0.75 2.76 -16.33
CA VAL A 18 1.11 4.08 -16.83
C VAL A 18 0.15 4.54 -17.91
N ARG A 19 -0.13 5.84 -17.95
CA ARG A 19 -0.74 6.53 -19.08
C ARG A 19 0.11 7.73 -19.46
N PHE A 20 -0.09 8.26 -20.66
CA PHE A 20 0.60 9.46 -21.12
C PHE A 20 -0.41 10.58 -21.33
N ILE A 21 -0.16 11.73 -20.72
CA ILE A 21 -0.91 12.96 -20.89
C ILE A 21 0.06 14.02 -21.41
N HIS A 22 -0.14 14.52 -22.62
CA HIS A 22 0.80 15.43 -23.31
C HIS A 22 2.26 14.92 -23.29
N ASN A 23 2.47 13.62 -23.55
CA ASN A 23 3.77 12.93 -23.50
C ASN A 23 4.42 12.82 -22.11
N TYR A 24 3.74 13.22 -21.03
CA TYR A 24 4.22 13.01 -19.66
C TYR A 24 3.59 11.75 -19.05
N PRO A 25 4.39 10.86 -18.43
CA PRO A 25 3.89 9.65 -17.81
C PRO A 25 3.16 9.98 -16.49
N GLU A 26 1.96 9.42 -16.34
CA GLU A 26 1.24 9.37 -15.09
C GLU A 26 1.05 7.92 -14.64
N TYR A 27 1.17 7.68 -13.34
CA TYR A 27 1.08 6.38 -12.71
C TYR A 27 -0.19 6.24 -11.91
N LEU A 28 -0.87 5.11 -12.06
CA LEU A 28 -2.01 4.76 -11.24
C LEU A 28 -1.52 4.35 -9.85
N MET A 29 -2.02 5.03 -8.82
CA MET A 29 -1.76 4.71 -7.43
C MET A 29 -3.05 4.53 -6.66
N VAL A 30 -2.97 3.69 -5.63
CA VAL A 30 -4.02 3.43 -4.66
C VAL A 30 -3.56 3.90 -3.29
N CYS A 31 -4.47 4.46 -2.50
CA CYS A 31 -4.25 4.85 -1.13
C CYS A 31 -5.01 3.89 -0.22
N ARG A 32 -4.35 3.39 0.81
CA ARG A 32 -5.01 2.55 1.81
C ARG A 32 -6.13 3.30 2.53
N LYS A 33 -7.12 2.57 3.05
CA LYS A 33 -8.18 3.14 3.89
C LYS A 33 -7.66 3.58 5.27
N SER A 34 -6.71 2.82 5.81
CA SER A 34 -6.05 3.07 7.09
C SER A 34 -4.56 2.75 7.00
N THR A 35 -3.77 3.45 7.81
CA THR A 35 -2.32 3.28 7.85
C THR A 35 -1.92 1.91 8.39
N TYR A 36 -0.76 1.42 7.96
CA TYR A 36 -0.21 0.18 8.54
C TYR A 36 -0.02 0.34 10.05
N CYS A 37 0.52 1.48 10.48
CA CYS A 37 0.74 1.79 11.88
C CYS A 37 -0.56 1.79 12.68
N TYR A 38 -1.63 2.42 12.19
CA TYR A 38 -2.91 2.43 12.87
C TYR A 38 -3.48 1.03 13.05
N VAL A 39 -3.52 0.24 11.96
CA VAL A 39 -4.04 -1.15 12.01
C VAL A 39 -3.21 -2.02 12.94
N ASP A 40 -1.88 -1.95 12.86
CA ASP A 40 -0.99 -2.73 13.72
C ASP A 40 -1.07 -2.29 15.20
N PHE A 41 -1.33 -1.00 15.47
CA PHE A 41 -1.56 -0.52 16.83
C PHE A 41 -2.84 -1.08 17.41
N LEU A 42 -3.95 -1.07 16.65
CA LEU A 42 -5.20 -1.65 17.12
C LEU A 42 -5.11 -3.17 17.29
N LEU A 43 -4.34 -3.86 16.44
CA LEU A 43 -4.15 -5.32 16.50
C LEU A 43 -3.02 -5.74 17.45
N GLY A 44 -2.43 -4.82 18.22
CA GLY A 44 -1.39 -5.16 19.21
C GLY A 44 -0.08 -5.69 18.61
N LYS A 45 0.21 -5.43 17.34
CA LYS A 45 1.38 -5.94 16.59
C LYS A 45 2.62 -5.06 16.80
N TYR A 46 2.98 -4.86 18.06
CA TYR A 46 4.15 -4.09 18.49
C TYR A 46 4.63 -4.60 19.85
N ASN A 47 5.82 -4.21 20.28
CA ASN A 47 6.26 -4.39 21.67
C ASN A 47 5.88 -3.14 22.46
N ASP A 48 5.03 -3.27 23.48
CA ASP A 48 4.54 -2.17 24.32
C ASP A 48 5.65 -1.52 25.16
N LYS A 49 6.78 -2.21 25.35
CA LYS A 49 7.99 -1.67 25.98
C LYS A 49 8.89 -0.89 25.02
N ASN A 50 8.65 -0.94 23.71
CA ASN A 50 9.46 -0.26 22.71
C ASN A 50 8.87 1.12 22.38
N THR A 51 9.16 2.10 23.25
CA THR A 51 8.65 3.47 23.11
C THR A 51 9.07 4.13 21.80
N GLU A 52 10.29 3.88 21.31
CA GLU A 52 10.74 4.44 20.03
C GLU A 52 9.94 3.89 18.85
N TYR A 53 9.57 2.60 18.89
CA TYR A 53 8.69 2.05 17.87
C TYR A 53 7.26 2.59 17.96
N ILE A 54 6.73 2.79 19.17
CA ILE A 54 5.43 3.47 19.35
C ILE A 54 5.49 4.89 18.80
N LYS A 55 6.59 5.63 19.04
CA LYS A 55 6.83 6.96 18.48
C LYS A 55 6.87 6.93 16.95
N PHE A 56 7.53 5.93 16.36
CA PHE A 56 7.49 5.69 14.91
C PHE A 56 6.06 5.46 14.43
N MET A 57 5.27 4.65 15.12
CA MET A 57 3.88 4.38 14.76
C MET A 57 3.04 5.66 14.81
N VAL A 58 3.13 6.44 15.90
CA VAL A 58 2.48 7.75 16.03
C VAL A 58 2.86 8.65 14.86
N LYS A 59 4.17 8.84 14.59
CA LYS A 59 4.67 9.67 13.47
C LYS A 59 4.03 9.29 12.14
N ASN A 60 3.79 8.00 11.93
CA ASN A 60 3.29 7.41 10.68
C ASN A 60 1.78 7.12 10.68
N MET A 61 1.00 7.76 11.55
CA MET A 61 -0.46 7.80 11.47
C MET A 61 -0.96 9.15 10.96
N THR A 62 -2.15 9.15 10.36
CA THR A 62 -2.85 10.38 9.98
C THR A 62 -3.49 11.07 11.18
N TYR A 63 -3.83 12.34 11.05
CA TYR A 63 -4.49 13.11 12.11
C TYR A 63 -5.76 12.41 12.64
N ASN A 64 -6.64 11.95 11.73
CA ASN A 64 -7.91 11.32 12.10
C ASN A 64 -7.73 9.99 12.85
N GLU A 65 -6.69 9.23 12.50
CA GLU A 65 -6.34 7.99 13.18
C GLU A 65 -5.82 8.24 14.59
N ARG A 66 -4.93 9.23 14.74
CA ARG A 66 -4.43 9.64 16.06
C ARG A 66 -5.57 10.14 16.94
N LEU A 67 -6.44 11.00 16.39
CA LEU A 67 -7.62 11.49 17.08
C LEU A 67 -8.53 10.34 17.52
N SER A 68 -8.77 9.36 16.65
CA SER A 68 -9.61 8.20 16.98
C SER A 68 -9.03 7.40 18.15
N ILE A 69 -7.72 7.14 18.18
CA ILE A 69 -7.05 6.45 19.30
C ILE A 69 -7.18 7.25 20.60
N THR A 70 -7.07 8.58 20.55
CA THR A 70 -7.13 9.40 21.76
C THR A 70 -8.56 9.60 22.27
N THR A 71 -9.58 9.59 21.42
CA THR A 71 -10.96 9.94 21.83
C THR A 71 -11.94 8.78 21.91
N LYS A 72 -11.74 7.68 21.18
CA LYS A 72 -12.71 6.56 21.13
C LYS A 72 -12.38 5.47 22.15
N THR A 73 -13.37 4.63 22.43
CA THR A 73 -13.18 3.36 23.14
C THR A 73 -12.56 2.32 22.21
N TYR A 74 -11.93 1.28 22.78
CA TYR A 74 -11.37 0.20 21.97
C TYR A 74 -12.45 -0.56 21.18
N GLU A 75 -13.65 -0.70 21.75
CA GLU A 75 -14.78 -1.36 21.09
C GLU A 75 -15.23 -0.61 19.83
N GLU A 76 -15.32 0.73 19.88
CA GLU A 76 -15.63 1.57 18.71
C GLU A 76 -14.57 1.42 17.63
N LEU A 77 -13.28 1.49 18.01
CA LEU A 77 -12.15 1.32 17.09
C LEU A 77 -12.18 -0.07 16.42
N TRP A 78 -12.50 -1.12 17.17
CA TRP A 78 -12.63 -2.48 16.67
C TRP A 78 -13.77 -2.62 15.65
N LYS A 79 -14.94 -2.05 15.95
CA LYS A 79 -16.10 -2.05 15.05
C LYS A 79 -15.80 -1.33 13.74
N GLU A 80 -15.05 -0.22 13.80
CA GLU A 80 -14.60 0.51 12.61
C GLU A 80 -13.63 -0.32 11.77
N LEU A 81 -12.62 -0.93 12.39
CA LEU A 81 -11.61 -1.74 11.70
C LEU A 81 -12.23 -2.90 10.90
N TYR A 82 -13.26 -3.56 11.47
CA TYR A 82 -13.93 -4.69 10.83
C TYR A 82 -15.26 -4.33 10.17
N SER A 83 -15.63 -3.04 10.11
CA SER A 83 -16.94 -2.59 9.60
C SER A 83 -18.11 -3.42 10.15
N HIS A 84 -18.12 -3.64 11.47
CA HIS A 84 -19.11 -4.44 12.20
C HIS A 84 -19.17 -5.94 11.86
N SER A 85 -18.31 -6.47 10.98
CA SER A 85 -18.37 -7.89 10.61
C SER A 85 -17.71 -8.85 11.61
N ARG A 86 -17.11 -8.34 12.69
CA ARG A 86 -16.53 -9.15 13.76
C ARG A 86 -16.94 -8.60 15.11
N GLN A 87 -17.61 -9.44 15.91
CA GLN A 87 -17.97 -9.09 17.27
C GLN A 87 -16.70 -8.97 18.15
N PRO A 88 -16.67 -7.98 19.06
CA PRO A 88 -15.53 -7.72 19.95
C PRO A 88 -15.51 -8.74 21.10
N GLN A 89 -15.14 -9.98 20.83
CA GLN A 89 -15.17 -11.06 21.82
C GLN A 89 -14.04 -12.07 21.65
N GLY A 90 -13.73 -12.76 22.74
CA GLY A 90 -12.81 -13.89 22.79
C GLY A 90 -11.36 -13.51 23.11
N ALA A 91 -10.55 -14.53 23.41
CA ALA A 91 -9.21 -14.36 23.96
C ALA A 91 -8.29 -13.45 23.14
N PHE A 92 -8.41 -13.46 21.80
CA PHE A 92 -7.64 -12.56 20.95
C PHE A 92 -8.04 -11.09 21.18
N TYR A 93 -9.34 -10.78 21.15
CA TYR A 93 -9.86 -9.44 21.41
C TYR A 93 -9.43 -8.95 22.79
N ASP A 94 -9.59 -9.78 23.82
CA ASP A 94 -9.22 -9.42 25.20
C ASP A 94 -7.72 -9.13 25.30
N TYR A 95 -6.88 -9.94 24.64
CA TYR A 95 -5.44 -9.71 24.59
C TYR A 95 -5.08 -8.36 23.95
N VAL A 96 -5.60 -8.06 22.75
CA VAL A 96 -5.26 -6.82 22.05
C VAL A 96 -5.89 -5.59 22.70
N SER A 97 -7.09 -5.71 23.27
CA SER A 97 -7.75 -4.67 24.04
C SER A 97 -6.92 -4.31 25.28
N ASN A 98 -6.50 -5.30 26.08
CA ASN A 98 -5.67 -5.06 27.25
C ASN A 98 -4.35 -4.38 26.87
N LYS A 99 -3.73 -4.80 25.76
CA LYS A 99 -2.49 -4.20 25.26
C LYS A 99 -2.68 -2.76 24.78
N PHE A 100 -3.78 -2.48 24.10
CA PHE A 100 -4.16 -1.13 23.70
C PHE A 100 -4.28 -0.22 24.92
N HIS A 101 -5.03 -0.62 25.95
CA HIS A 101 -5.21 0.20 27.16
C HIS A 101 -3.89 0.47 27.87
N LYS A 102 -3.01 -0.53 28.01
CA LYS A 102 -1.67 -0.37 28.58
C LYS A 102 -0.79 0.62 27.82
N THR A 103 -0.98 0.73 26.51
CA THR A 103 -0.14 1.55 25.61
C THR A 103 -0.77 2.91 25.30
N ARG A 104 -2.04 3.13 25.63
CA ARG A 104 -2.77 4.34 25.23
C ARG A 104 -2.18 5.60 25.85
N ASP A 105 -1.77 5.55 27.11
CA ASP A 105 -1.24 6.73 27.81
C ASP A 105 0.08 7.19 27.18
N ILE A 106 1.01 6.26 26.91
CA ILE A 106 2.26 6.59 26.22
C ILE A 106 1.99 7.09 24.80
N PHE A 107 1.00 6.52 24.10
CA PHE A 107 0.58 7.03 22.79
C PHE A 107 0.10 8.49 22.89
N ILE A 108 -0.73 8.84 23.87
CA ILE A 108 -1.24 10.21 24.06
C ILE A 108 -0.09 11.18 24.32
N ILE A 109 0.85 10.83 25.20
CA ILE A 109 2.04 11.64 25.49
C ILE A 109 2.85 11.87 24.21
N LEU A 110 3.15 10.81 23.46
CA LEU A 110 3.90 10.92 22.20
C LEU A 110 3.13 11.72 21.14
N ASN A 111 1.81 11.57 21.05
CA ASN A 111 1.00 12.32 20.10
C ASN A 111 1.05 13.84 20.35
N SER A 112 1.22 14.27 21.60
CA SER A 112 1.36 15.70 21.94
C SER A 112 2.70 16.31 21.52
N THR A 113 3.72 15.48 21.27
CA THR A 113 5.09 15.93 20.97
C THR A 113 5.55 15.63 19.54
N VAL A 114 4.96 14.62 18.90
CA VAL A 114 5.34 14.17 17.55
C VAL A 114 4.49 14.88 16.49
N PRO A 115 5.11 15.62 15.54
CA PRO A 115 4.37 16.27 14.45
C PRO A 115 3.48 15.31 13.66
N CYS A 116 2.30 15.78 13.29
CA CYS A 116 1.36 15.06 12.43
C CYS A 116 1.43 15.60 11.00
N THR A 117 2.17 14.91 10.13
CA THR A 117 2.45 15.39 8.76
C THR A 117 1.57 14.74 7.69
N TYR A 118 1.09 13.53 7.93
CA TYR A 118 0.37 12.75 6.91
C TYR A 118 -1.13 13.03 6.91
N LYS A 119 -1.63 13.58 5.78
CA LYS A 119 -3.07 13.81 5.55
C LYS A 119 -3.82 12.55 5.12
N HIS A 120 -3.12 11.63 4.48
CA HIS A 120 -3.67 10.40 3.94
C HIS A 120 -2.83 9.20 4.40
N PRO A 121 -3.42 7.99 4.42
CA PRO A 121 -2.66 6.76 4.56
C PRO A 121 -1.66 6.54 3.42
N GLU A 122 -0.90 5.44 3.52
CA GLU A 122 0.14 5.13 2.54
C GLU A 122 -0.44 4.97 1.14
N TRP A 123 0.22 5.61 0.18
CA TRP A 123 0.03 5.35 -1.24
C TRP A 123 0.92 4.19 -1.71
N GLY A 124 0.47 3.51 -2.75
CA GLY A 124 1.18 2.40 -3.36
C GLY A 124 0.59 2.05 -4.72
N PHE A 125 1.03 0.90 -5.23
CA PHE A 125 0.52 0.32 -6.47
C PHE A 125 -0.43 -0.85 -6.14
N PRO A 126 -1.46 -1.09 -6.97
CA PRO A 126 -2.38 -2.21 -6.79
C PRO A 126 -1.63 -3.54 -6.74
N LYS A 127 -1.82 -4.32 -5.68
CA LYS A 127 -1.16 -5.61 -5.51
C LYS A 127 -1.79 -6.40 -4.36
N GLY A 128 -1.68 -7.72 -4.46
CA GLY A 128 -2.02 -8.58 -3.33
C GLY A 128 -1.42 -9.97 -3.44
N ARG A 129 -1.91 -10.86 -2.59
CA ARG A 129 -1.31 -12.19 -2.40
C ARG A 129 -1.92 -13.17 -3.40
N PRO A 130 -1.13 -14.11 -3.93
CA PRO A 130 -1.68 -15.15 -4.78
C PRO A 130 -2.63 -16.02 -3.97
N ASN A 131 -3.77 -16.36 -4.58
CA ASN A 131 -4.61 -17.46 -4.13
C ASN A 131 -3.87 -18.80 -4.31
N GLN A 132 -4.39 -19.85 -3.69
CA GLN A 132 -3.82 -21.19 -3.85
C GLN A 132 -3.82 -21.59 -5.34
N ASN A 133 -2.64 -21.95 -5.85
CA ASN A 133 -2.41 -22.34 -7.26
C ASN A 133 -2.68 -21.23 -8.30
N GLU A 134 -2.73 -19.96 -7.88
CA GLU A 134 -2.88 -18.82 -8.81
C GLU A 134 -1.53 -18.42 -9.42
N ASP A 135 -1.48 -18.26 -10.74
CA ASP A 135 -0.29 -17.76 -11.44
C ASP A 135 0.01 -16.31 -11.03
N PRO A 136 1.30 -15.92 -10.88
CA PRO A 136 1.70 -14.54 -10.60
C PRO A 136 1.01 -13.45 -11.43
N PHE A 137 0.84 -13.66 -12.73
CA PHE A 137 0.24 -12.68 -13.62
C PHE A 137 -1.28 -12.58 -13.45
N ASP A 138 -1.94 -13.72 -13.24
CA ASP A 138 -3.38 -13.77 -12.97
C ASP A 138 -3.69 -13.12 -11.61
N CYS A 139 -2.87 -13.37 -10.59
CA CYS A 139 -2.93 -12.66 -9.31
C CYS A 139 -2.81 -11.14 -9.51
N ALA A 140 -1.76 -10.67 -10.21
CA ALA A 140 -1.58 -9.26 -10.48
C ALA A 140 -2.78 -8.61 -11.21
N THR A 141 -3.37 -9.34 -12.15
CA THR A 141 -4.56 -8.90 -12.91
C THR A 141 -5.80 -8.84 -12.03
N ARG A 142 -6.03 -9.85 -11.19
CA ARG A 142 -7.15 -9.90 -10.24
C ARG A 142 -7.05 -8.76 -9.22
N GLU A 143 -5.89 -8.56 -8.61
CA GLU A 143 -5.66 -7.53 -7.58
C GLU A 143 -5.83 -6.12 -8.15
N LEU A 144 -5.35 -5.87 -9.38
CA LEU A 144 -5.63 -4.62 -10.07
C LEU A 144 -7.15 -4.39 -10.21
N TYR A 145 -7.90 -5.40 -10.61
CA TYR A 145 -9.36 -5.30 -10.75
C TYR A 145 -10.06 -5.10 -9.39
N GLU A 146 -9.69 -5.87 -8.37
CA GLU A 146 -10.29 -5.80 -7.03
C GLU A 146 -10.09 -4.41 -6.41
N GLU A 147 -8.89 -3.85 -6.52
CA GLU A 147 -8.55 -2.56 -5.90
C GLU A 147 -9.00 -1.35 -6.73
N THR A 148 -9.13 -1.46 -8.06
CA THR A 148 -9.32 -0.28 -8.93
C THR A 148 -10.51 -0.35 -9.89
N ARG A 149 -11.11 -1.54 -10.06
CA ARG A 149 -12.13 -1.86 -11.07
C ARG A 149 -11.67 -1.72 -12.53
N ILE A 150 -10.37 -1.58 -12.77
CA ILE A 150 -9.83 -1.59 -14.13
C ILE A 150 -9.88 -3.01 -14.68
N ASN A 151 -10.56 -3.17 -15.81
CA ASN A 151 -10.67 -4.45 -16.50
C ASN A 151 -9.46 -4.71 -17.41
N LYS A 152 -9.16 -5.99 -17.66
CA LYS A 152 -8.06 -6.43 -18.54
C LYS A 152 -8.08 -5.81 -19.94
N HIS A 153 -9.26 -5.49 -20.47
CA HIS A 153 -9.39 -4.86 -21.79
C HIS A 153 -9.05 -3.36 -21.80
N SER A 154 -8.91 -2.71 -20.63
CA SER A 154 -8.64 -1.28 -20.49
C SER A 154 -7.14 -0.93 -20.44
N TYR A 155 -6.26 -1.94 -20.52
CA TYR A 155 -4.82 -1.75 -20.58
C TYR A 155 -4.16 -2.83 -21.44
N ASN A 156 -2.91 -2.61 -21.81
CA ASN A 156 -2.06 -3.60 -22.46
C ASN A 156 -0.80 -3.78 -21.62
N ILE A 157 -0.35 -5.01 -21.41
CA ILE A 157 0.95 -5.27 -20.79
C ILE A 157 2.05 -4.87 -21.77
N LEU A 158 3.17 -4.37 -21.25
CA LEU A 158 4.36 -4.03 -22.01
C LEU A 158 5.35 -5.21 -21.96
N PRO A 159 5.35 -6.14 -22.94
CA PRO A 159 6.16 -7.35 -22.87
C PRO A 159 7.66 -7.07 -22.98
N SER A 160 8.05 -5.92 -23.52
CA SER A 160 9.45 -5.47 -23.59
C SER A 160 10.04 -5.06 -22.26
N ILE A 161 9.21 -4.90 -21.21
CA ILE A 161 9.63 -4.46 -19.88
C ILE A 161 9.42 -5.62 -18.91
N LEU A 162 10.54 -6.13 -18.38
CA LEU A 162 10.50 -7.18 -17.35
C LEU A 162 9.86 -6.66 -16.06
N PRO A 163 9.20 -7.53 -15.27
CA PRO A 163 8.63 -7.14 -13.99
C PRO A 163 9.68 -6.60 -13.01
N PHE A 164 9.31 -5.58 -12.25
CA PHE A 164 10.17 -4.98 -11.22
C PHE A 164 9.89 -5.58 -9.85
N GLU A 165 10.93 -5.66 -9.01
CA GLU A 165 10.81 -6.22 -7.65
C GLU A 165 11.06 -5.16 -6.58
N GLU A 166 10.13 -5.08 -5.63
CA GLU A 166 10.33 -4.40 -4.36
C GLU A 166 10.64 -5.42 -3.28
N LYS A 167 11.75 -5.26 -2.55
CA LYS A 167 12.09 -6.08 -1.38
C LYS A 167 12.32 -5.18 -0.18
N TYR A 168 11.64 -5.47 0.93
CA TYR A 168 11.82 -4.73 2.18
C TYR A 168 11.47 -5.61 3.38
N VAL A 169 11.97 -5.21 4.55
CA VAL A 169 11.59 -5.79 5.83
C VAL A 169 10.52 -4.89 6.45
N GLY A 170 9.34 -5.45 6.70
CA GLY A 170 8.28 -4.74 7.40
C GLY A 170 8.65 -4.47 8.84
N THR A 171 7.90 -3.59 9.48
CA THR A 171 8.15 -3.21 10.88
C THR A 171 7.96 -4.35 11.88
N ASN A 172 7.31 -5.43 11.46
CA ASN A 172 7.19 -6.70 12.19
C ASN A 172 8.41 -7.63 12.02
N GLY A 173 9.48 -7.20 11.34
CA GLY A 173 10.65 -8.02 11.04
C GLY A 173 10.42 -9.06 9.93
N ILE A 174 9.24 -9.08 9.32
CA ILE A 174 8.89 -10.01 8.25
C ILE A 174 9.37 -9.46 6.92
N GLY A 175 9.83 -10.38 6.09
CA GLY A 175 10.22 -10.08 4.74
C GLY A 175 9.08 -9.97 3.75
N TYR A 176 9.10 -8.94 2.91
CA TYR A 176 8.16 -8.72 1.82
C TYR A 176 8.86 -8.65 0.48
N ARG A 177 8.27 -9.31 -0.53
CA ARG A 177 8.68 -9.23 -1.93
C ARG A 177 7.45 -8.95 -2.80
N ASN A 178 7.38 -7.75 -3.39
CA ASN A 178 6.34 -7.40 -4.34
C ASN A 178 6.91 -7.47 -5.75
N VAL A 179 6.20 -8.09 -6.68
CA VAL A 179 6.60 -8.17 -8.09
C VAL A 179 5.55 -7.45 -8.93
N PHE A 180 6.00 -6.50 -9.76
CA PHE A 180 5.15 -5.62 -10.53
C PHE A 180 5.33 -5.83 -12.02
N PHE A 181 4.28 -6.29 -12.69
CA PHE A 181 4.17 -6.24 -14.14
C PHE A 181 3.88 -4.80 -14.58
N ILE A 182 4.31 -4.43 -15.79
CA ILE A 182 4.15 -3.06 -16.29
C ILE A 182 3.12 -3.06 -17.42
N GLY A 183 2.15 -2.16 -17.33
CA GLY A 183 1.10 -2.03 -18.33
C GLY A 183 0.84 -0.58 -18.74
N LYS A 184 0.46 -0.38 -19.99
CA LYS A 184 0.00 0.89 -20.55
C LYS A 184 -1.52 0.92 -20.56
N ALA A 185 -2.10 1.87 -19.83
CA ALA A 185 -3.53 2.12 -19.85
C ALA A 185 -3.98 2.66 -21.21
N LYS A 186 -5.15 2.22 -21.66
CA LYS A 186 -5.83 2.76 -22.85
C LYS A 186 -6.53 4.08 -22.49
N SER A 187 -6.90 4.85 -23.50
CA SER A 187 -7.56 6.16 -23.32
C SER A 187 -8.88 6.07 -22.54
N ASN A 188 -9.58 4.95 -22.61
CA ASN A 188 -10.83 4.69 -21.89
C ASN A 188 -10.63 4.07 -20.50
N CYS A 189 -9.39 3.98 -20.00
CA CYS A 189 -9.10 3.37 -18.71
C CYS A 189 -9.57 4.27 -17.56
N VAL A 190 -10.63 3.83 -16.87
CA VAL A 190 -11.20 4.53 -15.73
C VAL A 190 -11.08 3.65 -14.49
N ALA A 191 -10.50 4.22 -13.44
CA ALA A 191 -10.42 3.61 -12.12
C ALA A 191 -11.43 4.27 -11.19
N TYR A 192 -12.12 3.50 -10.36
CA TYR A 192 -13.06 4.05 -9.38
C TYR A 192 -13.26 3.13 -8.17
N LEU A 193 -13.70 3.75 -7.07
CA LEU A 193 -14.16 3.03 -5.90
C LEU A 193 -15.62 2.65 -6.08
N ASP A 194 -15.87 1.35 -6.16
CA ASP A 194 -17.22 0.81 -6.17
C ASP A 194 -17.78 0.81 -4.74
N LYS A 195 -18.66 1.76 -4.44
CA LYS A 195 -19.28 1.91 -3.12
C LYS A 195 -20.09 0.70 -2.68
N LYS A 196 -20.48 -0.19 -3.61
CA LYS A 196 -21.19 -1.44 -3.30
C LYS A 196 -20.23 -2.58 -2.99
N ASN A 197 -18.95 -2.48 -3.38
CA ASN A 197 -17.94 -3.47 -3.05
C ASN A 197 -17.35 -3.20 -1.67
N THR A 198 -17.88 -3.90 -0.67
CA THR A 198 -17.41 -3.80 0.71
C THR A 198 -15.95 -4.20 0.91
N ALA A 199 -15.43 -5.13 0.10
CA ALA A 199 -14.03 -5.54 0.19
C ALA A 199 -13.09 -4.41 -0.26
N GLN A 200 -13.38 -3.81 -1.43
CA GLN A 200 -12.58 -2.71 -1.96
C GLN A 200 -12.58 -1.50 -1.02
N ILE A 201 -13.76 -1.05 -0.54
CA ILE A 201 -13.87 0.14 0.32
C ILE A 201 -13.26 -0.04 1.72
N ARG A 202 -13.06 -1.29 2.17
CA ARG A 202 -12.36 -1.60 3.43
C ARG A 202 -10.85 -1.44 3.28
N GLU A 203 -10.32 -1.70 2.09
CA GLU A 203 -8.87 -1.67 1.85
C GLU A 203 -8.40 -0.35 1.24
N ILE A 204 -9.16 0.21 0.30
CA ILE A 204 -8.77 1.35 -0.52
C ILE A 204 -9.60 2.59 -0.15
N GLY A 205 -8.89 3.67 0.21
CA GLY A 205 -9.47 4.97 0.51
C GLY A 205 -9.56 5.89 -0.71
N TYR A 206 -8.55 5.83 -1.59
CA TYR A 206 -8.49 6.67 -2.79
C TYR A 206 -7.79 5.95 -3.94
N ILE A 207 -8.13 6.33 -5.17
CA ILE A 207 -7.44 5.90 -6.39
C ILE A 207 -7.15 7.16 -7.20
N LYS A 208 -5.92 7.32 -7.67
CA LYS A 208 -5.52 8.52 -8.42
C LYS A 208 -4.40 8.23 -9.39
N TRP A 209 -4.44 8.93 -10.52
CA TRP A 209 -3.31 9.07 -11.44
C TRP A 209 -2.44 10.24 -10.99
N PHE A 210 -1.14 9.99 -10.89
CA PHE A 210 -0.16 11.01 -10.53
C PHE A 210 0.92 11.12 -11.59
N PRO A 211 1.30 12.33 -12.03
CA PRO A 211 2.57 12.56 -12.69
C PRO A 211 3.73 12.01 -11.85
N TYR A 212 4.77 11.51 -12.51
CA TYR A 212 5.93 10.90 -11.87
C TYR A 212 6.48 11.70 -10.67
N GLU A 213 6.69 12.99 -10.85
CA GLU A 213 7.26 13.89 -9.84
C GLU A 213 6.36 14.08 -8.61
N ILE A 214 5.06 13.85 -8.77
CA ILE A 214 4.09 13.88 -7.67
C ILE A 214 3.96 12.49 -7.04
N ALA A 215 3.97 11.43 -7.85
CA ALA A 215 3.85 10.05 -7.42
C ALA A 215 4.99 9.67 -6.45
N ILE A 216 6.23 10.00 -6.79
CA ILE A 216 7.40 9.69 -5.94
C ILE A 216 7.35 10.37 -4.57
N ARG A 217 6.72 11.55 -4.49
CA ARG A 217 6.54 12.32 -3.26
C ARG A 217 5.38 11.82 -2.39
N GLN A 218 4.56 10.89 -2.89
CA GLN A 218 3.50 10.29 -2.06
C GLN A 218 4.04 9.25 -1.07
N PHE A 219 5.22 8.68 -1.32
CA PHE A 219 5.83 7.69 -0.44
C PHE A 219 6.44 8.34 0.80
N ARG A 220 6.23 7.70 1.94
CA ARG A 220 6.73 8.15 3.25
C ARG A 220 8.23 8.04 3.33
N ASP A 221 8.88 8.83 4.18
CA ASP A 221 10.35 8.91 4.31
C ASP A 221 11.04 7.53 4.31
N HIS A 222 10.48 6.57 5.04
CA HIS A 222 11.05 5.22 5.21
C HIS A 222 10.75 4.23 4.07
N GLU A 223 9.93 4.61 3.08
CA GLU A 223 9.49 3.75 1.97
C GLU A 223 10.44 3.84 0.75
N GLU A 224 11.74 3.73 1.00
CA GLU A 224 12.77 3.92 -0.03
C GLU A 224 12.69 2.85 -1.13
N SER A 225 12.32 1.63 -0.79
CA SER A 225 12.12 0.54 -1.74
C SER A 225 11.08 0.90 -2.81
N LYS A 226 9.99 1.59 -2.44
CA LYS A 226 8.95 2.02 -3.38
C LYS A 226 9.45 3.11 -4.32
N ARG A 227 10.22 4.08 -3.80
CA ARG A 227 10.83 5.14 -4.61
C ARG A 227 11.73 4.55 -5.67
N CYS A 228 12.65 3.68 -5.26
CA CYS A 228 13.58 2.99 -6.14
C CYS A 228 12.86 2.20 -7.25
N VAL A 229 11.77 1.49 -6.92
CA VAL A 229 10.97 0.79 -7.93
C VAL A 229 10.34 1.76 -8.93
N LEU A 230 9.71 2.85 -8.46
CA LEU A 230 9.07 3.81 -9.35
C LEU A 230 10.08 4.55 -10.24
N GLU A 231 11.26 4.89 -9.71
CA GLU A 231 12.36 5.51 -10.47
C GLU A 231 12.79 4.62 -11.63
N HIS A 232 13.07 3.34 -11.36
CA HIS A 232 13.47 2.39 -12.39
C HIS A 232 12.37 2.11 -13.40
N VAL A 233 11.11 2.00 -12.96
CA VAL A 233 9.96 1.86 -13.85
C VAL A 233 9.87 3.08 -14.78
N ASN A 234 10.01 4.29 -14.24
CA ASN A 234 9.93 5.51 -15.03
C ASN A 234 11.06 5.62 -16.06
N GLN A 235 12.29 5.28 -15.68
CA GLN A 235 13.42 5.22 -16.61
C GLN A 235 13.16 4.23 -17.76
N ALA A 236 12.65 3.04 -17.46
CA ALA A 236 12.33 2.02 -18.46
C ALA A 236 11.20 2.47 -19.39
N ILE A 237 10.16 3.11 -18.84
CA ILE A 237 9.04 3.65 -19.62
C ILE A 237 9.49 4.75 -20.57
N ILE A 238 10.28 5.72 -20.10
CA ILE A 238 10.77 6.83 -20.94
C ILE A 238 11.67 6.29 -22.06
N SER A 239 12.57 5.35 -21.74
CA SER A 239 13.47 4.74 -22.72
C SER A 239 12.69 4.00 -23.80
N ASN A 240 11.67 3.22 -23.42
CA ASN A 240 10.83 2.50 -24.36
C ASN A 240 9.97 3.44 -25.21
N TYR A 241 9.42 4.51 -24.63
CA TYR A 241 8.63 5.50 -25.36
C TYR A 241 9.44 6.19 -26.46
N ASN A 242 10.66 6.66 -26.12
CA ASN A 242 11.54 7.34 -27.08
C ASN A 242 11.99 6.41 -28.23
N SER A 243 12.12 5.10 -27.98
CA SER A 243 12.48 4.12 -29.01
C SER A 243 11.35 3.83 -30.02
N VAL A 244 10.10 4.00 -29.60
CA VAL A 244 8.93 3.81 -30.47
C VAL A 244 8.67 5.07 -31.30
N ASP A 245 8.83 6.26 -30.71
CA ASP A 245 8.69 7.51 -31.46
C ASP A 245 9.76 7.63 -32.55
N SER A 246 11.01 7.22 -32.29
CA SER A 246 12.08 7.27 -33.30
C SER A 246 11.94 6.26 -34.45
N SER A 247 11.21 5.15 -34.23
CA SER A 247 10.90 4.17 -35.27
C SER A 247 9.65 4.52 -36.10
N SER A 248 8.91 5.57 -35.70
CA SER A 248 7.74 6.09 -36.43
C SER A 248 8.10 7.06 -37.58
N PHE A 249 9.38 7.40 -37.72
CA PHE A 249 9.92 8.36 -38.70
C PHE A 249 10.72 7.72 -39.84
N TYR A 250 10.67 6.39 -40.00
CA TYR A 250 11.31 5.66 -41.09
C TYR A 250 10.28 4.89 -41.93
#